data_AF-A0A1D6LBW9-F1
#
_entry.id   AF-A0A1D6LBW9-F1
#
_cell.length_a   1.000
_cell.length_b   1.000
_cell.length_c   1.000
_cell.angle_alpha   90.00
_cell.angle_beta   90.00
_cell.angle_gamma   90.00
#
_symmetry.space_group_name_H-M   'P 1'
#
loop_
_entity.id
_entity.type
_entity.pdbx_description
1 polymer ?
#
loop_
_entity_poly.entity_id
_entity_poly.type
_entity_poly.pdbx_seq_one_letter_code
_entity_poly.pdbx_strand_id
1 'polypeptide(L)'
;MADLVMAPPPAMDLFGEPIEAHPPWFKPDAFLRAGFDADAYVAELRSYVPLDSLAAELRAHLAALRAELVGLINRDYADFVGLSAHLKGVDAAAARMRAPLADLRDKVAAFRAGASAALAALREGLQQRAAATAARELLELLLDTSHVVSKVEKLIKELPTAPSDSSNAEIPINDTGTPNGKAGTGVRETQSILLERIASEMNRLKFYISHAECRTSLLLRTWRRGSKVLQNCWMVVWSAALWMVWNTVMLKLYTTVCVLMLQLTIHHQPKSFFVQQWCLH
;
A
#
# COMPACT_ATOMS: atom_id res chain seq x y z
N MET A 1 -14.59 7.48 -43.06
CA MET A 1 -14.40 8.41 -44.19
C MET A 1 -15.78 8.65 -44.76
N ALA A 2 -16.40 9.78 -44.42
CA ALA A 2 -17.66 10.18 -45.00
C ALA A 2 -17.31 10.93 -46.29
N ASP A 3 -17.57 10.31 -47.45
CA ASP A 3 -17.54 11.01 -48.71
C ASP A 3 -18.68 12.03 -48.69
N LEU A 4 -18.31 13.30 -48.52
CA LEU A 4 -19.19 14.42 -48.79
C LEU A 4 -19.48 14.38 -50.30
N VAL A 5 -20.56 13.71 -50.69
CA VAL A 5 -21.09 13.79 -52.05
C VAL A 5 -21.56 15.23 -52.22
N MET A 6 -20.65 16.06 -52.72
CA MET A 6 -20.93 17.38 -53.28
C MET A 6 -22.13 17.22 -54.21
N ALA A 7 -23.15 18.06 -54.01
CA ALA A 7 -24.17 18.26 -55.03
C ALA A 7 -23.47 18.49 -56.37
N PRO A 8 -23.92 17.88 -57.47
CA PRO A 8 -23.31 18.11 -58.78
C PRO A 8 -23.23 19.63 -58.99
N PRO A 9 -22.07 20.17 -59.38
CA PRO A 9 -21.92 21.61 -59.55
C PRO A 9 -23.00 22.09 -60.54
N PRO A 10 -23.62 23.27 -60.30
CA PRO A 10 -24.55 23.83 -61.27
C PRO A 10 -23.82 23.86 -62.61
N ALA A 11 -24.49 23.43 -63.68
CA ALA A 11 -23.90 23.47 -65.00
C ALA A 11 -23.44 24.93 -65.25
N MET A 12 -22.14 25.14 -65.47
CA MET A 12 -21.56 26.47 -65.66
C MET A 12 -21.47 26.75 -67.15
N ASP A 13 -21.82 27.95 -67.60
CA ASP A 13 -21.64 28.34 -69.00
C ASP A 13 -20.15 28.56 -69.31
N LEU A 14 -19.79 28.67 -70.60
CA LEU A 14 -18.45 28.97 -71.12
C LEU A 14 -17.76 30.20 -70.47
N PHE A 15 -18.53 31.06 -69.79
CA PHE A 15 -18.06 32.26 -69.09
C PHE A 15 -17.95 32.10 -67.56
N GLY A 16 -18.22 30.92 -67.01
CA GLY A 16 -18.07 30.67 -65.57
C GLY A 16 -19.17 31.30 -64.70
N GLU A 17 -20.32 31.63 -65.30
CA GLU A 17 -21.56 31.92 -64.58
C GLU A 17 -22.36 30.61 -64.41
N PRO A 18 -23.03 30.39 -63.27
CA PRO A 18 -23.98 29.29 -63.15
C PRO A 18 -25.02 29.48 -64.24
N ILE A 19 -25.27 28.45 -65.05
CA ILE A 19 -26.39 28.45 -65.99
C ILE A 19 -27.63 28.59 -65.11
N GLU A 20 -28.17 29.80 -65.02
CA GLU A 20 -29.50 30.02 -64.50
C GLU A 20 -30.39 29.11 -65.35
N ALA A 21 -30.90 28.03 -64.75
CA ALA A 21 -31.72 27.03 -65.45
C ALA A 21 -33.01 27.64 -66.00
N HIS A 22 -33.29 28.89 -65.63
CA HIS A 22 -34.50 29.63 -65.95
C HIS A 22 -34.15 30.93 -66.66
N PRO A 23 -35.08 31.45 -67.48
CA PRO A 23 -34.93 32.78 -68.07
C PRO A 23 -34.72 33.87 -67.00
N PRO A 24 -34.01 34.96 -67.31
CA PRO A 24 -33.64 36.00 -66.34
C PRO A 24 -34.84 36.77 -65.74
N TRP A 25 -36.02 36.64 -66.36
CA TRP A 25 -37.28 37.19 -65.83
C TRP A 25 -37.93 36.26 -64.79
N PHE A 26 -37.53 35.00 -64.72
CA PHE A 26 -38.06 34.01 -63.79
C PHE A 26 -37.19 33.98 -62.53
N LYS A 27 -37.80 34.29 -61.38
CA LYS A 27 -37.10 34.39 -60.10
C LYS A 27 -37.69 33.37 -59.10
N PRO A 28 -37.10 32.17 -58.97
CA PRO A 28 -37.56 31.13 -58.04
C PRO A 28 -37.61 31.59 -56.58
N ASP A 29 -36.67 32.44 -56.17
CA ASP A 29 -36.59 32.97 -54.81
C ASP A 29 -37.83 33.76 -54.39
N ALA A 30 -38.61 34.24 -55.36
CA ALA A 30 -39.89 34.89 -55.09
C ALA A 30 -40.87 33.96 -54.36
N PHE A 31 -40.86 32.67 -54.69
CA PHE A 31 -41.75 31.65 -54.12
C PHE A 31 -41.43 31.32 -52.66
N LEU A 32 -40.22 31.66 -52.17
CA LEU A 32 -39.79 31.40 -50.80
C LEU A 32 -40.19 32.50 -49.82
N ARG A 33 -40.74 33.63 -50.30
CA ARG A 33 -41.11 34.77 -49.44
C ARG A 33 -42.43 34.50 -48.70
N ALA A 34 -42.46 34.79 -47.40
CA ALA A 34 -43.62 34.56 -46.53
C ALA A 34 -44.92 35.31 -46.94
N GLY A 35 -44.80 36.40 -47.71
CA GLY A 35 -45.94 37.18 -48.23
C GLY A 35 -46.12 37.05 -49.74
N PHE A 36 -45.72 35.92 -50.33
CA PHE A 36 -45.84 35.69 -51.77
C PHE A 36 -47.31 35.71 -52.20
N ASP A 37 -47.64 36.60 -53.14
CA ASP A 37 -48.93 36.66 -53.80
C ASP A 37 -48.77 36.22 -55.27
N ALA A 38 -49.43 35.13 -55.63
CA ALA A 38 -49.38 34.55 -56.96
C ALA A 38 -50.03 35.47 -58.01
N ASP A 39 -51.12 36.15 -57.65
CA ASP A 39 -51.88 36.99 -58.57
C ASP A 39 -51.08 38.25 -58.91
N ALA A 40 -50.48 38.91 -57.92
CA ALA A 40 -49.57 40.04 -58.13
C ALA A 40 -48.33 39.65 -58.94
N TYR A 41 -47.73 38.49 -58.67
CA TYR A 41 -46.54 38.00 -59.38
C TYR A 41 -46.81 37.75 -60.88
N VAL A 42 -47.93 37.10 -61.22
CA VAL A 42 -48.34 36.87 -62.61
C VAL A 42 -48.74 38.19 -63.29
N ALA A 43 -49.40 39.10 -62.55
CA ALA A 43 -49.81 40.41 -63.06
C ALA A 43 -48.62 41.32 -63.41
N GLU A 44 -47.51 41.21 -62.69
CA GLU A 44 -46.24 41.88 -63.00
C GLU A 44 -45.59 41.28 -64.25
N LEU A 45 -45.43 39.96 -64.30
CA LEU A 45 -44.71 39.29 -65.40
C LEU A 45 -45.45 39.30 -66.74
N ARG A 46 -46.80 39.28 -66.74
CA ARG A 46 -47.59 39.35 -67.99
C ARG A 46 -47.40 40.64 -68.79
N SER A 47 -46.85 41.69 -68.16
CA SER A 47 -46.59 42.97 -68.84
C SER A 47 -45.37 42.92 -69.77
N TYR A 48 -44.48 41.92 -69.58
CA TYR A 48 -43.25 41.77 -70.35
C TYR A 48 -43.04 40.36 -70.94
N VAL A 49 -43.85 39.36 -70.56
CA VAL A 49 -43.70 37.95 -70.98
C VAL A 49 -45.05 37.35 -71.42
N PRO A 50 -45.11 36.58 -72.55
CA PRO A 50 -46.31 35.84 -72.94
C PRO A 50 -46.75 34.82 -71.88
N LEU A 51 -48.06 34.70 -71.66
CA LEU A 51 -48.63 33.79 -70.65
C LEU A 51 -48.25 32.32 -70.89
N ASP A 52 -48.16 31.89 -72.14
CA ASP A 52 -47.80 30.52 -72.48
C ASP A 52 -46.36 30.18 -72.08
N SER A 53 -45.42 31.11 -72.28
CA SER A 53 -44.02 30.96 -71.86
C SER A 53 -43.89 30.94 -70.34
N LEU A 54 -44.62 31.82 -69.64
CA LEU A 54 -44.67 31.82 -68.17
C LEU A 54 -45.22 30.50 -67.63
N ALA A 55 -46.32 30.00 -68.22
CA ALA A 55 -46.94 28.76 -67.80
C ALA A 55 -46.09 27.53 -68.13
N ALA A 56 -45.30 27.55 -69.21
CA ALA A 56 -44.35 26.50 -69.54
C ALA A 56 -43.22 26.44 -68.50
N GLU A 57 -42.62 27.60 -68.17
CA GLU A 57 -41.53 27.69 -67.20
C GLU A 57 -41.97 27.27 -65.79
N LEU A 58 -43.15 27.72 -65.34
CA LEU A 58 -43.71 27.31 -64.04
C LEU A 58 -43.93 25.79 -63.94
N ARG A 59 -44.39 25.16 -65.03
CA ARG A 59 -44.55 23.70 -65.08
C ARG A 59 -43.21 22.97 -65.08
N ALA A 60 -42.21 23.51 -65.79
CA ALA A 60 -40.86 22.97 -65.80
C ALA A 60 -40.22 23.05 -64.40
N HIS A 61 -40.29 24.20 -63.75
CA HIS A 61 -39.80 24.41 -62.39
C HIS A 61 -40.48 23.48 -61.37
N LEU A 62 -41.81 23.31 -61.45
CA LEU A 62 -42.55 22.38 -60.59
C LEU A 62 -42.11 20.93 -60.83
N ALA A 63 -41.91 20.51 -62.09
CA ALA A 63 -41.44 19.18 -62.41
C ALA A 63 -40.02 18.93 -61.87
N ALA A 64 -39.13 19.91 -61.99
CA ALA A 64 -37.78 19.87 -61.43
C ALA A 64 -37.80 19.73 -59.90
N LEU A 65 -38.57 20.56 -59.19
CA LEU A 65 -38.76 20.48 -57.73
C LEU A 65 -39.29 19.12 -57.28
N ARG A 66 -40.25 18.54 -58.03
CA ARG A 66 -40.76 17.19 -57.72
C ARG A 66 -39.69 16.12 -57.89
N ALA A 67 -38.89 16.21 -58.95
CA ALA A 67 -37.80 15.28 -59.18
C ALA A 67 -36.72 15.41 -58.09
N GLU A 68 -36.38 16.63 -57.69
CA GLU A 68 -35.43 16.90 -56.61
C GLU A 68 -35.93 16.38 -55.27
N LEU A 69 -37.20 16.60 -54.92
CA LEU A 69 -37.81 16.07 -53.69
C LEU A 69 -37.73 14.54 -53.65
N VAL A 70 -38.09 13.87 -54.75
CA VAL A 70 -38.00 12.41 -54.84
C VAL A 70 -36.53 11.96 -54.75
N GLY A 71 -35.61 12.67 -55.38
CA GLY A 71 -34.17 12.42 -55.28
C GLY A 71 -33.66 12.54 -53.85
N LEU A 72 -34.06 13.59 -53.14
CA LEU A 72 -33.71 13.85 -51.74
C LEU A 72 -34.24 12.73 -50.83
N ILE A 73 -35.52 12.38 -50.98
CA ILE A 73 -36.13 11.30 -50.20
C ILE A 73 -35.42 9.97 -50.46
N ASN A 74 -35.13 9.65 -51.72
CA ASN A 74 -34.45 8.40 -52.07
C ASN A 74 -33.02 8.35 -51.52
N ARG A 75 -32.29 9.48 -51.56
CA ARG A 75 -30.96 9.60 -50.96
C ARG A 75 -31.02 9.39 -49.46
N ASP A 76 -31.87 10.14 -48.77
CA ASP A 76 -31.98 10.09 -47.32
C ASP A 76 -32.51 8.70 -46.85
N TYR A 77 -33.36 8.05 -47.64
CA TYR A 77 -33.78 6.68 -47.41
C TYR A 77 -32.62 5.69 -47.57
N ALA A 78 -31.81 5.82 -48.61
CA ALA A 78 -30.62 4.98 -48.81
C ALA A 78 -29.62 5.13 -47.65
N ASP A 79 -29.40 6.37 -47.20
CA ASP A 79 -28.51 6.67 -46.07
C ASP A 79 -29.05 6.09 -44.76
N PHE A 80 -30.35 6.24 -44.49
CA PHE A 80 -30.99 5.67 -43.30
C PHE A 80 -30.91 4.14 -43.28
N VAL A 81 -31.23 3.49 -44.41
CA VAL A 81 -31.14 2.03 -44.54
C VAL A 81 -29.70 1.57 -44.39
N GLY A 82 -28.73 2.26 -45.02
CA GLY A 82 -27.31 1.98 -44.89
C GLY A 82 -26.83 2.08 -43.43
N LEU A 83 -27.19 3.16 -42.73
CA LEU A 83 -26.86 3.34 -41.31
C LEU A 83 -27.47 2.22 -40.44
N SER A 84 -28.73 1.84 -40.68
CA SER A 84 -29.39 0.77 -39.94
C SER A 84 -28.72 -0.60 -40.14
N ALA A 85 -28.20 -0.86 -41.34
CA ALA A 85 -27.46 -2.08 -41.66
C ALA A 85 -26.11 -2.12 -40.92
N HIS A 86 -25.39 -1.00 -40.87
CA HIS A 86 -24.14 -0.89 -40.11
C HIS A 86 -24.36 -1.08 -38.60
N LEU A 87 -25.42 -0.47 -38.05
CA LEU A 87 -25.74 -0.58 -36.63
C LEU A 87 -26.11 -1.99 -36.19
N LYS A 88 -26.79 -2.79 -37.03
CA LYS A 88 -27.16 -4.18 -36.73
C LYS A 88 -25.99 -5.10 -36.40
N GLY A 89 -24.74 -4.73 -36.75
CA GLY A 89 -23.54 -5.52 -36.43
C GLY A 89 -22.77 -5.06 -35.19
N VAL A 90 -23.03 -3.84 -34.70
CA VAL A 90 -22.23 -3.23 -33.63
C VAL A 90 -22.45 -3.93 -32.30
N ASP A 91 -23.69 -4.28 -31.97
CA ASP A 91 -24.01 -4.97 -30.71
C ASP A 91 -23.34 -6.35 -30.63
N ALA A 92 -23.32 -7.09 -31.74
CA ALA A 92 -22.64 -8.37 -31.84
C ALA A 92 -21.11 -8.22 -31.74
N ALA A 93 -20.54 -7.19 -32.38
CA ALA A 93 -19.11 -6.87 -32.25
C ALA A 93 -18.75 -6.51 -30.81
N ALA A 94 -19.55 -5.64 -30.16
CA ALA A 94 -19.37 -5.27 -28.76
C ALA A 94 -19.50 -6.48 -27.82
N ALA A 95 -20.47 -7.36 -28.05
CA ALA A 95 -20.62 -8.59 -27.29
C ALA A 95 -19.39 -9.50 -27.40
N ARG A 96 -18.81 -9.65 -28.60
CA ARG A 96 -17.58 -10.42 -28.80
C ARG A 96 -16.35 -9.80 -28.14
N MET A 97 -16.31 -8.47 -27.97
CA MET A 97 -15.19 -7.78 -27.31
C MET A 97 -15.26 -7.81 -25.78
N ARG A 98 -16.47 -7.95 -25.19
CA ARG A 98 -16.63 -7.90 -23.72
C ARG A 98 -15.81 -8.99 -23.00
N ALA A 99 -15.88 -10.23 -23.48
CA ALA A 99 -15.15 -11.35 -22.88
C ALA A 99 -13.61 -11.19 -22.91
N PRO A 100 -12.96 -10.92 -24.06
CA PRO A 100 -11.51 -10.74 -24.11
C PRO A 100 -11.02 -9.51 -23.33
N LEU A 101 -11.82 -8.44 -23.24
CA LEU A 101 -11.47 -7.29 -22.39
C LEU A 101 -11.54 -7.62 -20.90
N ALA A 102 -12.54 -8.39 -20.47
CA ALA A 102 -12.62 -8.88 -19.09
C ALA A 102 -11.45 -9.80 -18.74
N ASP A 103 -11.13 -10.76 -19.62
CA ASP A 103 -9.99 -11.67 -19.46
C ASP A 103 -8.66 -10.91 -19.39
N LEU A 104 -8.45 -9.90 -20.24
CA LEU A 104 -7.27 -9.05 -20.17
C LEU A 104 -7.18 -8.29 -18.84
N ARG A 105 -8.28 -7.72 -18.38
CA ARG A 105 -8.35 -7.02 -17.08
C ARG A 105 -7.97 -7.97 -15.94
N ASP A 106 -8.50 -9.19 -15.96
CA ASP A 106 -8.27 -10.17 -14.90
C ASP A 106 -6.81 -10.66 -14.92
N LYS A 107 -6.23 -10.87 -16.11
CA LYS A 107 -4.79 -11.16 -16.28
C LYS A 107 -3.88 -10.04 -15.76
N VAL A 108 -4.22 -8.78 -16.06
CA VAL A 108 -3.47 -7.62 -15.54
C VAL A 108 -3.58 -7.53 -14.02
N ALA A 109 -4.75 -7.79 -13.45
CA ALA A 109 -4.94 -7.81 -12.00
C ALA A 109 -4.10 -8.93 -11.34
N ALA A 110 -4.12 -10.14 -11.90
CA ALA A 110 -3.31 -11.26 -11.42
C ALA A 110 -1.80 -10.96 -11.51
N PHE A 111 -1.34 -10.38 -12.62
CA PHE A 111 0.06 -9.98 -12.77
C PHE A 111 0.48 -8.93 -11.74
N ARG A 112 -0.36 -7.91 -11.51
CA ARG A 112 -0.10 -6.88 -10.48
C ARG A 112 -0.02 -7.48 -9.08
N ALA A 113 -0.90 -8.42 -8.74
CA ALA A 113 -0.88 -9.12 -7.47
C ALA A 113 0.39 -10.00 -7.33
N GLY A 114 0.79 -10.70 -8.38
CA GLY A 114 2.05 -11.46 -8.39
C GLY A 114 3.27 -10.58 -8.22
N ALA A 115 3.32 -9.43 -8.92
CA ALA A 115 4.41 -8.48 -8.81
C ALA A 115 4.49 -7.85 -7.42
N SER A 116 3.36 -7.48 -6.81
CA SER A 116 3.34 -6.92 -5.46
C SER A 116 3.79 -7.94 -4.41
N ALA A 117 3.37 -9.20 -4.55
CA ALA A 117 3.79 -10.30 -3.68
C ALA A 117 5.31 -10.57 -3.80
N ALA A 118 5.84 -10.64 -5.03
CA ALA A 118 7.27 -10.82 -5.27
C ALA A 118 8.10 -9.67 -4.69
N LEU A 119 7.62 -8.44 -4.84
CA LEU A 119 8.27 -7.25 -4.28
C LEU A 119 8.25 -7.27 -2.75
N ALA A 120 7.14 -7.67 -2.14
CA ALA A 120 7.04 -7.85 -0.69
C ALA A 120 8.03 -8.90 -0.18
N ALA A 121 8.07 -10.08 -0.82
CA ALA A 121 9.02 -11.14 -0.48
C ALA A 121 10.48 -10.70 -0.63
N LEU A 122 10.81 -9.93 -1.66
CA LEU A 122 12.15 -9.37 -1.85
C LEU A 122 12.52 -8.39 -0.73
N ARG A 123 11.60 -7.49 -0.37
CA ARG A 123 11.82 -6.54 0.73
C ARG A 123 12.03 -7.26 2.06
N GLU A 124 11.22 -8.27 2.34
CA GLU A 124 11.38 -9.09 3.53
C GLU A 124 12.75 -9.80 3.53
N GLY A 125 13.13 -10.43 2.41
CA GLY A 125 14.43 -11.08 2.27
C GLY A 125 15.60 -10.12 2.47
N LEU A 126 15.52 -8.89 1.95
CA LEU A 126 16.54 -7.85 2.17
C LEU A 126 16.59 -7.41 3.64
N GLN A 127 15.46 -7.27 4.31
CA GLN A 127 15.40 -6.95 5.74
C GLN A 127 16.00 -8.08 6.59
N GLN A 128 15.67 -9.33 6.29
CA GLN A 128 16.25 -10.49 6.96
C GLN A 128 17.77 -10.55 6.76
N ARG A 129 18.27 -10.29 5.55
CA ARG A 129 19.71 -10.20 5.28
C ARG A 129 20.38 -9.09 6.07
N ALA A 130 19.79 -7.90 6.10
CA ALA A 130 20.32 -6.76 6.86
C ALA A 130 20.34 -7.05 8.39
N ALA A 131 19.31 -7.72 8.90
CA ALA A 131 19.27 -8.15 10.29
C ALA A 131 20.33 -9.22 10.59
N ALA A 132 20.51 -10.19 9.70
CA ALA A 132 21.53 -11.22 9.83
C ALA A 132 22.96 -10.65 9.79
N THR A 133 23.23 -9.69 8.89
CA THR A 133 24.55 -9.01 8.84
C THR A 133 24.79 -8.19 10.09
N ALA A 134 23.80 -7.46 10.59
CA ALA A 134 23.92 -6.71 11.83
C ALA A 134 24.17 -7.62 13.05
N ALA A 135 23.49 -8.77 13.11
CA ALA A 135 23.71 -9.76 14.16
C ALA A 135 25.12 -10.37 14.08
N ARG A 136 25.60 -10.67 12.87
CA ARG A 136 26.96 -11.20 12.65
C ARG A 136 28.03 -10.21 13.10
N GLU A 137 27.93 -8.95 12.69
CA GLU A 137 28.87 -7.90 13.11
C GLU A 137 28.89 -7.71 14.63
N LEU A 138 27.73 -7.84 15.29
CA LEU A 138 27.65 -7.80 16.75
C LEU A 138 28.35 -8.99 17.40
N LEU A 139 28.15 -10.20 16.87
CA LEU A 139 28.81 -11.41 17.38
C LEU A 139 30.33 -11.34 17.19
N GLU A 140 30.81 -10.82 16.05
CA GLU A 140 32.24 -10.60 15.80
C GLU A 140 32.82 -9.63 16.82
N LEU A 141 32.12 -8.52 17.13
CA LEU A 141 32.55 -7.57 18.16
C LEU A 141 32.56 -8.20 19.58
N LEU A 142 31.58 -9.03 19.91
CA LEU A 142 31.54 -9.75 21.20
C LEU A 142 32.66 -10.78 21.30
N LEU A 143 32.98 -11.46 20.20
CA LEU A 143 34.08 -12.40 20.14
C LEU A 143 35.43 -11.68 20.35
N ASP A 144 35.67 -10.58 19.63
CA ASP A 144 36.88 -9.76 19.76
C ASP A 144 37.07 -9.23 21.18
N THR A 145 36.00 -8.70 21.79
CA THR A 145 36.05 -8.26 23.20
C THR A 145 36.38 -9.40 24.15
N SER A 146 35.77 -10.58 23.98
CA SER A 146 36.05 -11.76 24.82
C SER A 146 37.50 -12.23 24.72
N HIS A 147 38.09 -12.17 23.51
CA HIS A 147 39.50 -12.51 23.29
C HIS A 147 40.45 -11.51 23.96
N VAL A 148 40.16 -10.21 23.86
CA VAL A 148 40.96 -9.17 24.53
C VAL A 148 40.87 -9.31 26.06
N VAL A 149 39.69 -9.56 26.62
CA VAL A 149 39.52 -9.81 28.07
C VAL A 149 40.33 -11.03 28.50
N SER A 150 40.25 -12.14 27.76
CA SER A 150 41.01 -13.36 28.05
C SER A 150 42.52 -13.12 27.99
N LYS A 151 42.98 -12.27 27.06
CA LYS A 151 44.39 -11.90 26.93
C LYS A 151 44.85 -11.03 28.09
N VAL A 152 44.05 -10.04 28.49
CA VAL A 152 44.30 -9.21 29.68
C VAL A 152 44.37 -10.08 30.93
N GLU A 153 43.45 -11.03 31.11
CA GLU A 153 43.46 -11.94 32.25
C GLU A 153 44.73 -12.80 32.33
N LYS A 154 45.20 -13.33 31.18
CA LYS A 154 46.47 -14.07 31.10
C LYS A 154 47.67 -13.18 31.45
N LEU A 155 47.73 -11.98 30.89
CA LEU A 155 48.81 -11.02 31.19
C LEU A 155 48.80 -10.58 32.66
N ILE A 156 47.62 -10.49 33.30
CA ILE A 156 47.48 -10.22 34.73
C ILE A 156 47.99 -11.40 35.58
N LYS A 157 47.73 -12.63 35.16
CA LYS A 157 48.24 -13.84 35.84
C LYS A 157 49.76 -14.01 35.70
N GLU A 158 50.34 -13.50 34.63
CA GLU A 158 51.79 -13.51 34.38
C GLU A 158 52.56 -12.41 35.12
N LEU A 159 51.88 -11.43 35.73
CA LEU A 159 52.52 -10.47 36.61
C LEU A 159 53.11 -11.22 37.82
N PRO A 160 54.43 -11.12 38.07
CA PRO A 160 55.01 -11.68 39.28
C PRO A 160 54.39 -10.95 40.47
N THR A 161 53.56 -11.63 41.26
CA THR A 161 53.27 -11.18 42.62
C THR A 161 54.63 -11.07 43.32
N ALA A 162 54.95 -9.87 43.81
CA ALA A 162 56.17 -9.63 44.57
C ALA A 162 56.38 -10.74 45.62
N PRO A 163 57.62 -11.15 45.90
CA PRO A 163 57.91 -12.37 46.64
C PRO A 163 57.45 -12.23 48.10
N SER A 164 56.34 -12.88 48.43
CA SER A 164 56.04 -13.27 49.81
C SER A 164 56.37 -14.75 49.94
N ASP A 165 57.27 -15.04 50.88
CA ASP A 165 57.62 -16.35 51.44
C ASP A 165 58.90 -16.99 50.89
N SER A 166 60.03 -16.46 51.36
CA SER A 166 61.17 -17.30 51.72
C SER A 166 61.74 -16.80 53.05
N SER A 167 61.01 -17.05 54.13
CA SER A 167 61.56 -16.94 55.48
C SER A 167 62.51 -18.12 55.74
N ASN A 168 63.62 -17.79 56.39
CA ASN A 168 64.63 -18.66 57.02
C ASN A 168 65.76 -19.22 56.15
N ALA A 169 66.87 -18.48 56.09
CA ALA A 169 68.19 -19.00 56.46
C ALA A 169 69.14 -17.81 56.74
N GLU A 170 69.86 -17.91 57.85
CA GLU A 170 70.78 -16.91 58.41
C GLU A 170 71.98 -16.56 57.52
N ILE A 171 72.54 -15.39 57.83
CA ILE A 171 73.68 -14.70 57.22
C ILE A 171 75.01 -15.43 57.56
N PRO A 172 76.09 -15.25 56.76
CA PRO A 172 77.15 -14.40 57.31
C PRO A 172 77.70 -13.37 56.31
N ILE A 173 78.07 -12.24 56.92
CA ILE A 173 78.63 -11.01 56.38
C ILE A 173 80.02 -11.25 55.78
N ASN A 174 80.27 -10.73 54.57
CA ASN A 174 81.56 -10.16 54.21
C ASN A 174 81.40 -9.05 53.17
N ASP A 175 82.40 -8.19 53.14
CA ASP A 175 82.40 -6.75 52.95
C ASP A 175 82.58 -6.30 51.48
N THR A 176 82.27 -5.03 51.25
CA THR A 176 82.75 -4.14 50.17
C THR A 176 82.26 -4.35 48.72
N GLY A 177 81.41 -3.41 48.26
CA GLY A 177 81.37 -2.98 46.86
C GLY A 177 79.98 -2.91 46.20
N THR A 178 79.21 -1.86 46.48
CA THR A 178 78.12 -1.42 45.57
C THR A 178 78.76 -0.67 44.40
N PRO A 179 78.44 -1.03 43.14
CA PRO A 179 77.30 -0.37 42.53
C PRO A 179 76.31 -1.31 41.84
N ASN A 180 75.05 -0.95 42.05
CA ASN A 180 73.92 -1.10 41.15
C ASN A 180 73.29 -2.48 40.95
N GLY A 181 72.13 -2.62 41.59
CA GLY A 181 71.19 -3.72 41.46
C GLY A 181 70.67 -3.90 40.04
N LYS A 182 71.23 -4.86 39.33
CA LYS A 182 70.74 -5.34 38.02
C LYS A 182 69.61 -6.36 38.13
N ALA A 183 69.50 -7.11 39.24
CA ALA A 183 68.44 -8.10 39.43
C ALA A 183 67.08 -7.46 39.75
N GLY A 184 67.06 -6.46 40.64
CA GLY A 184 65.84 -5.72 40.98
C GLY A 184 65.35 -4.76 39.88
N THR A 185 66.26 -4.25 39.06
CA THR A 185 65.91 -3.44 37.88
C THR A 185 65.38 -4.29 36.74
N GLY A 186 65.94 -5.48 36.47
CA GLY A 186 65.39 -6.41 35.46
C GLY A 186 63.97 -6.89 35.77
N VAL A 187 63.65 -7.19 37.03
CA VAL A 187 62.28 -7.54 37.46
C VAL A 187 61.34 -6.33 37.34
N ARG A 188 61.78 -5.12 37.69
CA ARG A 188 60.98 -3.90 37.49
C ARG A 188 60.79 -3.53 36.02
N GLU A 189 61.82 -3.71 35.19
CA GLU A 189 61.78 -3.45 33.74
C GLU A 189 60.82 -4.43 33.06
N THR A 190 60.88 -5.72 33.40
CA THR A 190 59.97 -6.76 32.88
C THR A 190 58.54 -6.55 33.38
N GLN A 191 58.34 -6.15 34.64
CA GLN A 191 57.03 -5.70 35.14
C GLN A 191 56.51 -4.46 34.41
N SER A 192 57.38 -3.48 34.13
CA SER A 192 57.03 -2.27 33.39
C SER A 192 56.57 -2.60 31.96
N ILE A 193 57.28 -3.51 31.28
CA ILE A 193 56.92 -3.98 29.93
C ILE A 193 55.58 -4.75 29.94
N LEU A 194 55.33 -5.59 30.95
CA LEU A 194 54.05 -6.29 31.11
C LEU A 194 52.89 -5.31 31.38
N LEU A 195 53.11 -4.30 32.22
CA LEU A 195 52.11 -3.26 32.50
C LEU A 195 51.80 -2.41 31.27
N GLU A 196 52.81 -2.07 30.46
CA GLU A 196 52.61 -1.36 29.19
C GLU A 196 51.78 -2.20 28.20
N ARG A 197 52.06 -3.51 28.13
CA ARG A 197 51.27 -4.44 27.32
C ARG A 197 49.83 -4.55 27.81
N ILE A 198 49.61 -4.62 29.12
CA ILE A 198 48.27 -4.64 29.73
C ILE A 198 47.53 -3.33 29.45
N ALA A 199 48.20 -2.19 29.59
CA ALA A 199 47.62 -0.88 29.28
C ALA A 199 47.22 -0.78 27.79
N SER A 200 48.03 -1.31 26.88
CA SER A 200 47.73 -1.34 25.44
C SER A 200 46.49 -2.20 25.12
N GLU A 201 46.35 -3.37 25.75
CA GLU A 201 45.18 -4.24 25.58
C GLU A 201 43.93 -3.68 26.29
N MET A 202 44.10 -2.99 27.42
CA MET A 202 43.01 -2.29 28.12
C MET A 202 42.48 -1.10 27.29
N ASN A 203 43.36 -0.38 26.61
CA ASN A 203 42.96 0.67 25.66
C ASN A 203 42.22 0.08 24.46
N ARG A 204 42.65 -1.08 23.95
CA ARG A 204 41.95 -1.80 22.89
C ARG A 204 40.56 -2.29 23.34
N LEU A 205 40.46 -2.81 24.56
CA LEU A 205 39.18 -3.17 25.17
C LEU A 205 38.25 -1.96 25.28
N LYS A 206 38.77 -0.83 25.76
CA LYS A 206 38.03 0.44 25.86
C LYS A 206 37.52 0.92 24.50
N PHE A 207 38.30 0.73 23.43
CA PHE A 207 37.88 1.03 22.06
C PHE A 207 36.72 0.13 21.60
N TYR A 208 36.79 -1.18 21.84
CA TYR A 208 35.70 -2.08 21.46
C TYR A 208 34.43 -1.86 22.28
N ILE A 209 34.55 -1.52 23.58
CA ILE A 209 33.42 -1.18 24.43
C ILE A 209 32.76 0.13 23.98
N SER A 210 33.52 1.18 23.68
CA SER A 210 32.95 2.45 23.18
C SER A 210 32.30 2.28 21.80
N HIS A 211 32.89 1.45 20.94
CA HIS A 211 32.30 1.06 19.66
C HIS A 211 31.01 0.25 19.84
N ALA A 212 30.96 -0.63 20.85
CA ALA A 212 29.77 -1.38 21.23
C ALA A 212 28.69 -0.49 21.86
N GLU A 213 29.02 0.50 22.68
CA GLU A 213 28.09 1.42 23.35
C GLU A 213 27.33 2.31 22.35
N CYS A 214 27.96 2.72 21.25
CA CYS A 214 27.30 3.47 20.20
C CYS A 214 26.16 2.65 19.53
N ARG A 215 26.38 1.35 19.31
CA ARG A 215 25.38 0.43 18.71
C ARG A 215 24.39 -0.15 19.72
N THR A 216 24.86 -0.53 20.89
CA THR A 216 24.03 -1.08 21.96
C THR A 216 23.21 0.00 22.63
N SER A 217 23.61 1.27 22.71
CA SER A 217 22.72 2.32 23.25
C SER A 217 21.43 2.49 22.43
N LEU A 218 21.48 2.30 21.11
CA LEU A 218 20.28 2.28 20.24
C LEU A 218 19.40 1.04 20.53
N LEU A 219 20.00 -0.15 20.66
CA LEU A 219 19.29 -1.39 20.96
C LEU A 219 18.81 -1.49 22.43
N LEU A 220 19.55 -0.96 23.39
CA LEU A 220 19.18 -0.89 24.81
C LEU A 220 18.09 0.16 25.02
N ARG A 221 18.06 1.25 24.22
CA ARG A 221 16.96 2.23 24.23
C ARG A 221 15.68 1.68 23.62
N THR A 222 15.76 0.80 22.62
CA THR A 222 14.57 0.12 22.06
C THR A 222 14.14 -1.06 22.94
N TRP A 223 15.08 -1.83 23.51
CA TRP A 223 14.81 -2.92 24.44
C TRP A 223 14.29 -2.41 25.80
N ARG A 224 14.82 -1.30 26.35
CA ARG A 224 14.29 -0.64 27.56
C ARG A 224 12.90 -0.02 27.33
N ARG A 225 12.57 0.40 26.10
CA ARG A 225 11.21 0.79 25.69
C ARG A 225 10.28 -0.41 25.57
N GLY A 226 10.73 -1.49 24.91
CA GLY A 226 9.97 -2.74 24.78
C GLY A 226 9.71 -3.44 26.13
N SER A 227 10.69 -3.43 27.03
CA SER A 227 10.57 -3.96 28.40
C SER A 227 9.54 -3.20 29.23
N LYS A 228 9.43 -1.86 29.09
CA LYS A 228 8.38 -1.07 29.75
C LYS A 228 6.98 -1.36 29.19
N VAL A 229 6.85 -1.59 27.88
CA VAL A 229 5.58 -1.98 27.25
C VAL A 229 5.17 -3.39 27.69
N LEU A 230 6.11 -4.34 27.72
CA LEU A 230 5.86 -5.71 28.20
C LEU A 230 5.53 -5.75 29.69
N GLN A 231 6.20 -4.96 30.53
CA GLN A 231 5.93 -4.86 31.96
C GLN A 231 4.55 -4.23 32.23
N ASN A 232 4.14 -3.23 31.45
CA ASN A 232 2.80 -2.66 31.52
C ASN A 232 1.72 -3.64 31.03
N CYS A 233 1.96 -4.39 29.94
CA CYS A 233 1.03 -5.42 29.48
C CYS A 233 0.89 -6.57 30.48
N TRP A 234 1.99 -7.03 31.08
CA TRP A 234 1.97 -8.04 32.13
C TRP A 234 1.22 -7.57 33.37
N MET A 235 1.38 -6.31 33.78
CA MET A 235 0.68 -5.76 34.95
C MET A 235 -0.84 -5.65 34.71
N VAL A 236 -1.27 -5.35 33.48
CA VAL A 236 -2.70 -5.34 33.08
C VAL A 236 -3.27 -6.76 33.04
N VAL A 237 -2.54 -7.73 32.47
CA VAL A 237 -2.98 -9.14 32.40
C VAL A 237 -3.01 -9.78 33.78
N TRP A 238 -2.02 -9.52 34.64
CA TRP A 238 -2.02 -9.98 36.03
C TRP A 238 -3.15 -9.36 36.85
N SER A 239 -3.45 -8.07 36.67
CA SER A 239 -4.58 -7.42 37.37
C SER A 239 -5.93 -8.00 36.93
N ALA A 240 -6.11 -8.32 35.65
CA ALA A 240 -7.31 -8.97 35.14
C ALA A 240 -7.46 -10.41 35.66
N ALA A 241 -6.37 -11.17 35.73
CA ALA A 241 -6.35 -12.52 36.30
C ALA A 241 -6.65 -12.51 37.80
N LEU A 242 -6.04 -11.58 38.56
CA LEU A 242 -6.28 -11.43 40.00
C LEU A 242 -7.76 -11.05 40.27
N TRP A 243 -8.33 -10.17 39.44
CA TRP A 243 -9.74 -9.79 39.52
C TRP A 243 -10.68 -10.95 39.18
N MET A 244 -10.37 -11.77 38.17
CA MET A 244 -11.17 -12.97 37.85
C MET A 244 -11.12 -14.02 38.96
N VAL A 245 -9.94 -14.25 39.55
CA VAL A 245 -9.79 -15.18 40.68
C VAL A 245 -10.54 -14.65 41.90
N TRP A 246 -10.41 -13.36 42.22
CA TRP A 246 -11.15 -12.74 43.32
C TRP A 246 -12.66 -12.82 43.13
N ASN A 247 -13.16 -12.52 41.92
CA ASN A 247 -14.59 -12.58 41.60
C ASN A 247 -15.12 -14.02 41.68
N THR A 248 -14.35 -15.00 41.21
CA THR A 248 -14.73 -16.43 41.30
C THR A 248 -14.78 -16.93 42.74
N VAL A 249 -13.81 -16.52 43.56
CA VAL A 249 -13.76 -16.86 44.99
C VAL A 249 -14.92 -16.20 45.74
N MET A 250 -15.19 -14.92 45.48
CA MET A 250 -16.33 -14.21 46.07
C MET A 250 -17.68 -14.81 45.67
N LEU A 251 -17.85 -15.20 44.41
CA LEU A 251 -19.08 -15.84 43.94
C LEU A 251 -19.29 -17.23 44.57
N LYS A 252 -18.20 -17.99 44.77
CA LYS A 252 -18.24 -19.27 45.50
C LYS A 252 -18.55 -19.09 46.98
N LEU A 253 -17.97 -18.08 47.64
CA LEU A 253 -18.30 -17.76 49.02
C LEU A 253 -19.76 -17.34 49.15
N TYR A 254 -20.25 -16.47 48.27
CA TYR A 254 -21.63 -16.01 48.29
C TYR A 254 -22.63 -17.16 48.09
N THR A 255 -22.39 -18.02 47.09
CA THR A 255 -23.25 -19.19 46.84
C THR A 255 -23.21 -20.20 47.99
N THR A 256 -22.04 -20.44 48.59
CA THR A 256 -21.92 -21.33 49.75
C THR A 256 -22.66 -20.79 50.96
N VAL A 257 -22.56 -19.48 51.23
CA VAL A 257 -23.31 -18.81 52.30
C VAL A 257 -24.81 -18.85 52.03
N CYS A 258 -25.25 -18.64 50.79
CA CYS A 258 -26.66 -18.78 50.41
C CYS A 258 -27.18 -20.20 50.60
N VAL A 259 -26.41 -21.23 50.23
CA VAL A 259 -26.79 -22.64 50.43
C VAL A 259 -26.82 -22.99 51.93
N LEU A 260 -25.87 -22.49 52.72
CA LEU A 260 -25.88 -22.68 54.18
C LEU A 260 -27.11 -22.02 54.81
N MET A 261 -27.44 -20.79 54.42
CA MET A 261 -28.63 -20.08 54.89
C MET A 261 -29.92 -20.79 54.49
N LEU A 262 -29.98 -21.37 53.28
CA LEU A 262 -31.11 -22.17 52.84
C LEU A 262 -31.24 -23.48 53.66
N GLN A 263 -30.12 -24.17 53.92
CA GLN A 263 -30.09 -25.37 54.76
C GLN A 263 -30.46 -25.09 56.22
N LEU A 264 -29.99 -23.97 56.79
CA LEU A 264 -30.39 -23.52 58.13
C LEU A 264 -31.88 -23.18 58.20
N THR A 265 -32.44 -22.59 57.14
CA THR A 265 -33.89 -22.29 57.05
C THR A 265 -34.72 -23.57 56.95
N ILE A 266 -34.25 -24.59 56.21
CA ILE A 266 -34.92 -25.89 56.10
C ILE A 266 -34.83 -26.67 57.43
N HIS A 267 -33.70 -26.60 58.13
CA HIS A 267 -33.50 -27.32 59.39
C HIS A 267 -34.20 -26.67 60.60
N HIS A 268 -34.65 -25.41 60.46
CA HIS A 268 -35.47 -24.71 61.45
C HIS A 268 -36.98 -24.82 61.19
N GLN A 269 -37.40 -25.69 60.27
CA GLN A 269 -38.80 -26.15 60.21
C GLN A 269 -39.04 -27.11 61.40
N PRO A 270 -39.97 -26.78 62.31
CA PRO A 270 -40.20 -27.57 63.52
C PRO A 270 -40.72 -28.97 63.18
N LYS A 271 -40.01 -30.00 63.65
CA LYS A 271 -40.40 -31.42 63.61
C LYS A 271 -41.57 -31.71 64.58
N SER A 272 -42.70 -31.03 64.41
CA SER A 272 -43.89 -31.19 65.26
C SER A 272 -45.04 -31.93 64.56
N PHE A 273 -44.76 -32.89 63.68
CA PHE A 273 -45.83 -33.57 62.93
C PHE A 273 -45.71 -35.08 62.65
N PHE A 274 -44.80 -35.83 63.29
CA PHE A 274 -44.67 -37.26 62.94
C PHE A 274 -44.45 -38.26 64.08
N VAL A 275 -44.97 -38.00 65.29
CA VAL A 275 -44.99 -38.99 66.39
C VAL A 275 -46.37 -39.09 67.09
N GLN A 276 -47.48 -38.65 66.46
CA GLN A 276 -48.80 -38.77 67.09
C GLN A 276 -49.93 -39.31 66.18
N GLN A 277 -49.67 -40.36 65.40
CA GLN A 277 -50.78 -41.21 64.93
C GLN A 277 -50.38 -42.64 64.57
N TRP A 278 -49.68 -43.30 65.50
CA TRP A 278 -49.76 -44.75 65.69
C TRP A 278 -50.42 -44.98 67.05
N CYS A 279 -51.75 -44.87 67.10
CA CYS A 279 -52.59 -45.34 68.20
C CYS A 279 -54.04 -45.42 67.71
N LEU A 280 -54.65 -46.61 67.88
CA LEU A 280 -56.06 -46.98 67.64
C LEU A 280 -56.43 -47.17 66.16
N HIS A 281 -57.02 -48.29 65.69
CA HIS A 281 -57.91 -49.29 66.30
C HIS A 281 -58.99 -48.76 67.24
#